data_AF-A0A9C8L9B3-F1
#
_entry.id   AF-A0A9C8L9B3-F1
#
_cell.length_a   1.000
_cell.length_b   1.000
_cell.length_c   1.000
_cell.angle_alpha   90.00
_cell.angle_beta   90.00
_cell.angle_gamma   90.00
#
_symmetry.space_group_name_H-M   'P 1'
#
loop_
_entity.id
_entity.type
_entity.pdbx_description
1 polymer ?
#
loop_
_entity_poly.entity_id
_entity_poly.type
_entity_poly.pdbx_seq_one_letter_code
_entity_poly.pdbx_strand_id
1 'polypeptide(L)'
;MDKLRTAELDEFSELLFRALDRLGGDLLPFFLSERPSAYEKYPRMLVALIQRHGVEAGFQEWSTKVLRDASDHRKADEYGELEKLRQWMLTHEDLFDKAHLAHLKRSLYGRIYAYLYPRRLLTTAYAEAHRGDKEATEEKAIQANFRADVAPQIEQLREVYGDGERLEKIIADAEEFLVISGKRYAWKEKDRS
;
A
#
# COMPACT_ATOMS: atom_id res chain seq x y z
N MET A 1 -23.98 10.92 -20.02
CA MET A 1 -22.70 10.23 -19.74
C MET A 1 -22.28 10.75 -18.39
N ASP A 2 -22.41 9.95 -17.34
CA ASP A 2 -21.89 10.38 -16.03
C ASP A 2 -20.39 10.62 -16.16
N LYS A 3 -19.97 11.78 -15.68
CA LYS A 3 -18.57 12.19 -15.72
C LYS A 3 -17.79 11.23 -14.84
N LEU A 4 -16.66 10.73 -15.35
CA LEU A 4 -15.80 9.83 -14.59
C LEU A 4 -15.35 10.48 -13.28
N ARG A 5 -15.74 9.89 -12.15
CA ARG A 5 -15.44 10.33 -10.78
C ARG A 5 -14.02 9.95 -10.36
N THR A 6 -13.05 10.71 -10.89
CA THR A 6 -11.63 10.37 -10.78
C THR A 6 -11.10 10.51 -9.35
N ALA A 7 -11.56 11.51 -8.60
CA ALA A 7 -11.11 11.76 -7.23
C ALA A 7 -11.53 10.63 -6.29
N GLU A 8 -12.77 10.16 -6.41
CA GLU A 8 -13.31 9.04 -5.64
C GLU A 8 -12.62 7.72 -6.02
N LEU A 9 -12.25 7.54 -7.29
CA LEU A 9 -11.43 6.40 -7.71
C LEU A 9 -10.00 6.47 -7.14
N ASP A 10 -9.42 7.66 -7.01
CA ASP A 10 -8.12 7.86 -6.37
C ASP A 10 -8.19 7.51 -4.87
N GLU A 11 -9.24 7.98 -4.18
CA GLU A 11 -9.49 7.68 -2.76
C GLU A 11 -9.73 6.17 -2.54
N PHE A 12 -10.58 5.54 -3.34
CA PHE A 12 -10.78 4.09 -3.33
C PHE A 12 -9.45 3.34 -3.48
N SER A 13 -8.63 3.77 -4.45
CA SER A 13 -7.35 3.15 -4.75
C SER A 13 -6.40 3.26 -3.55
N GLU A 14 -6.34 4.43 -2.92
CA GLU A 14 -5.53 4.66 -1.73
C GLU A 14 -5.95 3.77 -0.56
N LEU A 15 -7.25 3.69 -0.27
CA LEU A 15 -7.79 2.82 0.78
C LEU A 15 -7.49 1.33 0.51
N LEU A 16 -7.69 0.90 -0.73
CA LEU A 16 -7.43 -0.48 -1.15
C LEU A 16 -5.95 -0.84 -0.98
N PHE A 17 -5.04 -0.01 -1.48
CA PHE A 17 -3.62 -0.31 -1.42
C PHE A 17 -3.09 -0.19 -0.01
N ARG A 18 -3.58 0.76 0.78
CA ARG A 18 -3.27 0.85 2.21
C ARG A 18 -3.68 -0.41 2.97
N ALA A 19 -4.92 -0.89 2.79
CA ALA A 19 -5.37 -2.10 3.44
C ALA A 19 -4.51 -3.32 3.08
N LEU A 20 -4.17 -3.49 1.79
CA LEU A 20 -3.32 -4.59 1.35
C LEU A 20 -1.87 -4.47 1.89
N ASP A 21 -1.31 -3.26 1.87
CA ASP A 21 0.06 -3.02 2.35
C ASP A 21 0.17 -3.23 3.86
N ARG A 22 -0.88 -2.82 4.59
CA ARG A 22 -1.00 -3.00 6.04
C ARG A 22 -1.36 -4.41 6.47
N LEU A 23 -2.02 -5.23 5.65
CA LEU A 23 -2.17 -6.66 5.97
C LEU A 23 -0.88 -7.46 5.71
N GLY A 24 0.01 -6.94 4.87
CA GLY A 24 1.31 -7.53 4.57
C GLY A 24 1.21 -8.90 3.91
N GLY A 25 2.20 -9.75 4.19
CA GLY A 25 2.42 -10.96 3.40
C GLY A 25 2.91 -10.60 2.00
N ASP A 26 2.37 -11.29 1.00
CA ASP A 26 2.64 -11.06 -0.43
C ASP A 26 1.43 -10.43 -1.15
N LEU A 27 0.62 -9.68 -0.40
CA LEU A 27 -0.57 -8.99 -0.91
C LEU A 27 -0.22 -7.82 -1.84
N LEU A 28 0.85 -7.10 -1.51
CA LEU A 28 1.50 -6.15 -2.39
C LEU A 28 3.01 -6.39 -2.39
N PRO A 29 3.72 -6.10 -3.49
CA PRO A 29 5.16 -6.22 -3.56
C PRO A 29 5.88 -5.47 -2.44
N PHE A 30 6.81 -6.18 -1.80
CA PHE A 30 7.72 -5.57 -0.85
C PHE A 30 8.78 -4.73 -1.57
N PHE A 31 9.32 -5.24 -2.68
CA PHE A 31 10.29 -4.55 -3.53
C PHE A 31 9.67 -4.11 -4.86
N LEU A 32 10.14 -2.98 -5.40
CA LEU A 32 9.63 -2.42 -6.66
C LEU A 32 10.09 -3.19 -7.92
N SER A 33 10.99 -4.17 -7.78
CA SER A 33 11.51 -4.99 -8.88
C SER A 33 10.57 -6.12 -9.34
N GLU A 34 9.44 -6.30 -8.68
CA GLU A 34 8.48 -7.36 -9.00
C GLU A 34 7.80 -7.16 -10.36
N ARG A 35 7.25 -8.24 -10.92
CA ARG A 35 6.50 -8.17 -12.19
C ARG A 35 5.15 -7.47 -11.98
N PRO A 36 4.60 -6.76 -12.98
CA PRO A 36 3.29 -6.09 -12.88
C PRO A 36 2.14 -6.97 -12.33
N SER A 37 2.14 -8.27 -12.68
CA SER A 37 1.15 -9.23 -12.18
C SER A 37 1.13 -9.39 -10.66
N ALA A 38 2.26 -9.18 -9.98
CA ALA A 38 2.35 -9.27 -8.52
C ALA A 38 1.62 -8.10 -7.84
N TYR A 39 1.70 -6.90 -8.41
CA TYR A 39 1.00 -5.72 -7.91
C TYR A 39 -0.51 -5.85 -8.04
N GLU A 40 -0.96 -6.38 -9.17
CA GLU A 40 -2.36 -6.31 -9.57
C GLU A 40 -3.22 -7.49 -9.10
N LYS A 41 -2.61 -8.54 -8.54
CA LYS A 41 -3.28 -9.82 -8.18
C LYS A 41 -4.57 -9.60 -7.38
N TYR A 42 -4.48 -8.96 -6.21
CA TYR A 42 -5.63 -8.77 -5.33
C TYR A 42 -6.55 -7.62 -5.78
N PRO A 43 -6.02 -6.46 -6.23
CA PRO A 43 -6.88 -5.39 -6.73
C PRO A 43 -7.70 -5.77 -7.97
N ARG A 44 -7.13 -6.52 -8.95
CA ARG A 44 -7.90 -7.01 -10.11
C ARG A 44 -8.95 -8.03 -9.70
N MET A 45 -8.66 -8.86 -8.71
CA MET A 45 -9.60 -9.83 -8.18
C MET A 45 -10.83 -9.13 -7.57
N LEU A 46 -10.63 -8.07 -6.77
CA LEU A 46 -11.73 -7.28 -6.21
C LEU A 46 -12.63 -6.72 -7.31
N VAL A 47 -12.03 -6.05 -8.31
CA VAL A 47 -12.77 -5.49 -9.46
C VAL A 47 -13.60 -6.55 -10.18
N ALA A 48 -13.04 -7.74 -10.40
CA ALA A 48 -13.75 -8.84 -11.06
C ALA A 48 -14.91 -9.39 -10.22
N LEU A 49 -14.74 -9.48 -8.90
CA LEU A 49 -15.76 -9.98 -7.98
C LEU A 49 -16.90 -8.98 -7.82
N ILE A 50 -16.61 -7.68 -7.72
CA ILE A 50 -17.64 -6.63 -7.71
C ILE A 50 -18.45 -6.67 -9.00
N GLN A 51 -17.78 -6.78 -10.15
CA GLN A 51 -18.47 -6.86 -11.45
C GLN A 51 -19.42 -8.07 -11.54
N ARG A 52 -19.12 -9.16 -10.84
CA ARG A 52 -19.90 -10.41 -10.89
C ARG A 52 -21.01 -10.49 -9.84
N HIS A 53 -20.75 -9.97 -8.64
CA HIS A 53 -21.57 -10.22 -7.45
C HIS A 53 -22.13 -8.95 -6.80
N GLY A 54 -21.75 -7.75 -7.27
CA GLY A 54 -22.03 -6.50 -6.57
C GLY A 54 -21.00 -6.20 -5.48
N VAL A 55 -21.09 -5.00 -4.89
CA VAL A 55 -20.05 -4.46 -4.01
C VAL A 55 -19.89 -5.29 -2.73
N GLU A 56 -20.97 -5.52 -2.00
CA GLU A 56 -20.88 -6.22 -0.71
C GLU A 56 -20.43 -7.68 -0.85
N ALA A 57 -21.12 -8.46 -1.69
CA ALA A 57 -20.80 -9.87 -1.89
C ALA A 57 -19.42 -10.05 -2.55
N GLY A 58 -19.07 -9.17 -3.49
CA GLY A 58 -17.74 -9.16 -4.12
C GLY A 58 -16.63 -8.87 -3.11
N PHE A 59 -16.86 -7.91 -2.19
CA PHE A 59 -15.93 -7.61 -1.11
C PHE A 59 -15.78 -8.78 -0.12
N GLN A 60 -16.88 -9.42 0.31
CA GLN A 60 -16.84 -10.54 1.25
C GLN A 60 -16.04 -11.74 0.71
N GLU A 61 -16.24 -12.09 -0.57
CA GLU A 61 -15.47 -13.16 -1.20
C GLU A 61 -13.99 -12.77 -1.34
N TRP A 62 -13.73 -11.51 -1.72
CA TRP A 62 -12.37 -10.99 -1.87
C TRP A 62 -11.61 -10.96 -0.54
N SER A 63 -12.22 -10.42 0.52
CA SER A 63 -11.60 -10.26 1.83
C SER A 63 -11.24 -11.61 2.45
N THR A 64 -12.03 -12.65 2.21
CA THR A 64 -11.71 -14.03 2.63
C THR A 64 -10.41 -14.51 2.01
N LYS A 65 -10.18 -14.25 0.72
CA LYS A 65 -8.95 -14.63 0.01
C LYS A 65 -7.75 -13.78 0.45
N VAL A 66 -7.96 -12.48 0.65
CA VAL A 66 -6.95 -11.56 1.18
C VAL A 66 -6.51 -11.98 2.58
N LEU A 67 -7.44 -12.22 3.49
CA LEU A 67 -7.15 -12.63 4.86
C LEU A 67 -6.49 -14.00 4.93
N ARG A 68 -6.75 -14.90 3.98
CA ARG A 68 -6.02 -16.17 3.93
C ARG A 68 -4.54 -15.96 3.60
N ASP A 69 -4.25 -15.07 2.66
CA ASP A 69 -2.89 -14.85 2.13
C ASP A 69 -2.14 -13.71 2.87
N ALA A 70 -2.81 -12.98 3.77
CA ALA A 70 -2.24 -11.97 4.64
C ALA A 70 -1.33 -12.57 5.72
N SER A 71 -0.49 -11.74 6.33
CA SER A 71 0.38 -12.18 7.42
C SER A 71 -0.40 -12.46 8.70
N ASP A 72 -0.28 -13.67 9.27
CA ASP A 72 -1.09 -14.13 10.41
C ASP A 72 -1.09 -13.19 11.61
N HIS A 73 0.08 -12.65 11.97
CA HIS A 73 0.22 -11.73 13.10
C HIS A 73 -0.37 -10.34 12.84
N ARG A 74 -0.65 -9.96 11.58
CA ARG A 74 -1.19 -8.65 11.20
C ARG A 74 -2.71 -8.64 11.08
N LYS A 75 -3.34 -9.80 10.90
CA LYS A 75 -4.78 -9.91 10.60
C LYS A 75 -5.62 -9.24 11.67
N ALA A 76 -5.31 -9.43 12.95
CA ALA A 76 -6.06 -8.85 14.05
C ALA A 76 -5.88 -7.33 14.14
N ASP A 77 -4.63 -6.87 14.07
CA ASP A 77 -4.27 -5.46 14.27
C ASP A 77 -4.73 -4.57 13.10
N GLU A 78 -4.79 -5.15 11.89
CA GLU A 78 -4.98 -4.40 10.65
C GLU A 78 -6.34 -4.68 9.99
N TYR A 79 -7.19 -5.51 10.62
CA TYR A 79 -8.56 -5.77 10.15
C TYR A 79 -9.37 -4.46 10.00
N GLY A 80 -9.09 -3.47 10.86
CA GLY A 80 -9.74 -2.17 10.81
C GLY A 80 -9.57 -1.46 9.45
N GLU A 81 -8.48 -1.69 8.73
CA GLU A 81 -8.26 -1.11 7.40
C GLU A 81 -9.15 -1.76 6.33
N LEU A 82 -9.44 -3.06 6.46
CA LEU A 82 -10.42 -3.72 5.60
C LEU A 82 -11.83 -3.22 5.87
N GLU A 83 -12.20 -3.00 7.13
CA GLU A 83 -13.53 -2.50 7.45
C GLU A 83 -13.72 -1.06 6.97
N LYS A 84 -12.70 -0.20 7.10
CA LYS A 84 -12.71 1.15 6.50
C LYS A 84 -12.95 1.10 4.99
N LEU A 85 -12.22 0.23 4.29
CA LEU A 85 -12.41 0.02 2.85
C LEU A 85 -13.84 -0.46 2.55
N ARG A 86 -14.35 -1.46 3.29
CA ARG A 86 -15.72 -1.98 3.12
C ARG A 86 -16.76 -0.88 3.27
N GLN A 87 -16.72 -0.13 4.36
CA GLN A 87 -17.70 0.93 4.65
C GLN A 87 -17.66 2.03 3.59
N TRP A 88 -16.46 2.40 3.15
CA TRP A 88 -16.31 3.37 2.07
C TRP A 88 -16.94 2.85 0.76
N MET A 89 -16.69 1.59 0.41
CA MET A 89 -17.23 0.97 -0.80
C MET A 89 -18.76 0.88 -0.79
N LEU A 90 -19.35 0.52 0.36
CA LEU A 90 -20.81 0.46 0.51
C LEU A 90 -21.45 1.86 0.42
N THR A 91 -20.78 2.88 0.96
CA THR A 91 -21.23 4.27 0.87
C THR A 91 -21.23 4.79 -0.57
N HIS A 92 -20.29 4.30 -1.39
CA HIS A 92 -20.08 4.73 -2.78
C HIS A 92 -20.37 3.58 -3.77
N GLU A 93 -21.39 2.76 -3.51
CA GLU A 93 -21.67 1.57 -4.32
C GLU A 93 -21.89 1.92 -5.80
N ASP A 94 -22.49 3.07 -6.06
CA ASP A 94 -22.74 3.60 -7.40
C ASP A 94 -21.46 3.92 -8.20
N LEU A 95 -20.31 4.07 -7.52
CA LEU A 95 -19.00 4.23 -8.15
C LEU A 95 -18.55 2.97 -8.88
N PHE A 96 -19.11 1.80 -8.56
CA PHE A 96 -18.69 0.52 -9.13
C PHE A 96 -19.52 0.12 -10.36
N ASP A 97 -19.99 1.10 -11.13
CA ASP A 97 -20.60 0.86 -12.44
C ASP A 97 -19.59 0.33 -13.49
N LYS A 98 -20.11 -0.09 -14.64
CA LYS A 98 -19.30 -0.65 -15.73
C LYS A 98 -18.22 0.30 -16.25
N ALA A 99 -18.48 1.61 -16.32
CA ALA A 99 -17.56 2.58 -16.89
C ALA A 99 -16.39 2.86 -15.93
N HIS A 100 -16.68 3.05 -14.65
CA HIS A 100 -15.70 3.28 -13.60
C HIS A 100 -14.84 2.03 -13.35
N LEU A 101 -15.44 0.83 -13.28
CA LEU A 101 -14.69 -0.42 -13.16
C LEU A 101 -13.76 -0.65 -14.36
N ALA A 102 -14.20 -0.32 -15.58
CA ALA A 102 -13.37 -0.43 -16.78
C ALA A 102 -12.20 0.55 -16.76
N HIS A 103 -12.42 1.79 -16.30
CA HIS A 103 -11.35 2.78 -16.13
C HIS A 103 -10.36 2.34 -15.04
N LEU A 104 -10.86 1.90 -13.89
CA LEU A 104 -10.05 1.40 -12.78
C LEU A 104 -9.15 0.25 -13.24
N LYS A 105 -9.70 -0.75 -13.93
CA LYS A 105 -8.92 -1.89 -14.47
C LYS A 105 -7.80 -1.46 -15.42
N ARG A 106 -8.00 -0.41 -16.22
CA ARG A 106 -6.98 0.10 -17.18
C ARG A 106 -5.90 0.94 -16.51
N SER A 107 -6.23 1.64 -15.43
CA SER A 107 -5.33 2.54 -14.71
C SER A 107 -4.70 1.91 -13.46
N LEU A 108 -5.10 0.69 -13.11
CA LEU A 108 -4.78 0.03 -11.85
C LEU A 108 -3.29 -0.04 -11.54
N TYR A 109 -2.48 -0.56 -12.47
CA TYR A 109 -1.03 -0.65 -12.29
C TYR A 109 -0.40 0.71 -11.99
N GLY A 110 -0.77 1.76 -12.75
CA GLY A 110 -0.27 3.11 -12.53
C GLY A 110 -0.64 3.66 -11.16
N ARG A 111 -1.88 3.42 -10.71
CA ARG A 111 -2.37 3.81 -9.37
C ARG A 111 -1.61 3.09 -8.26
N ILE A 112 -1.41 1.78 -8.39
CA ILE A 112 -0.65 0.98 -7.40
C ILE A 112 0.80 1.46 -7.35
N TYR A 113 1.44 1.67 -8.50
CA TYR A 113 2.82 2.12 -8.55
C TYR A 113 2.98 3.52 -7.95
N ALA A 114 2.06 4.45 -8.26
CA ALA A 114 2.04 5.78 -7.67
C ALA A 114 1.85 5.77 -6.14
N TYR A 115 1.15 4.77 -5.60
CA TYR A 115 1.03 4.54 -4.17
C TYR A 115 2.32 3.95 -3.56
N LEU A 116 2.84 2.87 -4.13
CA LEU A 116 3.96 2.12 -3.56
C LEU A 116 5.31 2.81 -3.75
N TYR A 117 5.56 3.42 -4.91
CA TYR A 117 6.86 3.99 -5.25
C TYR A 117 7.44 4.91 -4.16
N PRO A 118 6.74 6.00 -3.75
CA PRO A 118 7.33 6.93 -2.82
C PRO A 118 7.51 6.31 -1.42
N ARG A 119 6.62 5.40 -1.02
CA ARG A 119 6.72 4.69 0.26
C ARG A 119 7.92 3.74 0.28
N ARG A 120 8.10 2.95 -0.79
CA ARG A 120 9.21 2.00 -0.91
C ARG A 120 10.56 2.67 -1.12
N LEU A 121 10.59 3.85 -1.75
CA LEU A 121 11.79 4.66 -1.84
C LEU A 121 12.34 4.98 -0.44
N LEU A 122 11.46 5.47 0.45
CA LEU A 122 11.83 5.83 1.82
C LEU A 122 12.20 4.60 2.67
N THR A 123 11.36 3.56 2.68
CA THR A 123 11.61 2.37 3.52
C THR A 123 12.86 1.63 3.10
N THR A 124 13.14 1.56 1.79
CA THR A 124 14.36 0.94 1.27
C THR A 124 15.58 1.79 1.60
N ALA A 125 15.50 3.12 1.46
CA ALA A 125 16.62 3.99 1.80
C ALA A 125 17.03 3.86 3.27
N TYR A 126 16.06 3.86 4.19
CA TYR A 126 16.33 3.62 5.60
C TYR A 126 16.96 2.25 5.85
N ALA A 127 16.36 1.19 5.31
CA ALA A 127 16.86 -0.18 5.47
C ALA A 127 18.29 -0.36 4.91
N GLU A 128 18.63 0.36 3.84
CA GLU A 128 19.96 0.36 3.25
C GLU A 128 20.97 1.15 4.09
N ALA A 129 20.57 2.28 4.68
CA ALA A 129 21.41 3.05 5.60
C ALA A 129 21.77 2.26 6.86
N HIS A 130 20.84 1.44 7.35
CA HIS A 130 20.95 0.62 8.56
C HIS A 130 21.20 -0.87 8.29
N ARG A 131 21.76 -1.17 7.13
CA ARG A 131 21.97 -2.55 6.69
C ARG A 131 22.87 -3.31 7.67
N GLY A 132 22.33 -4.38 8.26
CA GLY A 132 23.04 -5.23 9.23
C GLY A 132 22.93 -4.74 10.68
N ASP A 133 22.29 -3.61 10.93
CA ASP A 133 21.95 -3.12 12.26
C ASP A 133 20.53 -3.58 12.63
N LYS A 134 20.45 -4.56 13.54
CA LYS A 134 19.16 -5.08 14.01
C LYS A 134 18.44 -4.09 14.92
N GLU A 135 19.17 -3.31 15.71
CA GLU A 135 18.61 -2.35 16.66
C GLU A 135 17.93 -1.18 15.92
N ALA A 136 18.51 -0.78 14.78
CA ALA A 136 17.92 0.24 13.91
C ALA A 136 16.55 -0.15 13.30
N THR A 137 16.19 -1.44 13.31
CA THR A 137 14.87 -1.92 12.85
C THR A 137 13.83 -2.02 13.97
N GLU A 138 14.20 -1.66 15.20
CA GLU A 138 13.26 -1.55 16.31
C GLU A 138 12.40 -0.28 16.20
N GLU A 139 11.16 -0.36 16.66
CA GLU A 139 10.18 0.74 16.56
C GLU A 139 10.72 2.08 17.06
N LYS A 140 11.36 2.08 18.25
CA LYS A 140 11.89 3.30 18.86
C LYS A 140 13.02 3.92 18.03
N ALA A 141 13.87 3.09 17.42
CA ALA A 141 14.96 3.57 16.59
C ALA A 141 14.42 4.18 15.28
N ILE A 142 13.43 3.51 14.67
CA ILE A 142 12.74 4.01 13.47
C ILE A 142 12.09 5.37 13.76
N GLN A 143 11.27 5.47 14.80
CA GLN A 143 10.58 6.71 15.17
C GLN A 143 11.54 7.88 15.47
N ALA A 144 12.73 7.60 16.00
CA ALA A 144 13.71 8.62 16.32
C ALA A 144 14.49 9.11 15.07
N ASN A 145 14.81 8.20 14.15
CA ASN A 145 15.83 8.47 13.13
C ASN A 145 15.27 8.51 11.70
N PHE A 146 14.09 7.95 11.42
CA PHE A 146 13.58 7.72 10.06
C PHE A 146 13.69 8.95 9.18
N ARG A 147 13.10 10.08 9.61
CA ARG A 147 13.07 11.33 8.83
C ARG A 147 14.46 11.90 8.55
N ALA A 148 15.39 11.79 9.51
CA ALA A 148 16.75 12.29 9.34
C ALA A 148 17.52 11.43 8.34
N ASP A 149 17.38 10.11 8.43
CA ASP A 149 18.14 9.16 7.62
C ASP A 149 17.69 9.12 6.15
N VAL A 150 16.41 9.39 5.89
CA VAL A 150 15.84 9.43 4.53
C VAL A 150 15.61 10.86 4.02
N ALA A 151 16.19 11.87 4.68
CA ALA A 151 16.05 13.27 4.29
C ALA A 151 16.35 13.52 2.80
N PRO A 152 17.40 12.94 2.18
CA PRO A 152 17.66 13.12 0.75
C PRO A 152 16.50 12.62 -0.13
N GLN A 153 15.84 11.52 0.23
CA GLN A 153 14.69 10.99 -0.50
C GLN A 153 13.43 11.82 -0.24
N ILE A 154 13.26 12.38 0.95
CA ILE A 154 12.18 13.33 1.23
C ILE A 154 12.29 14.56 0.33
N GLU A 155 13.49 15.11 0.15
CA GLU A 155 13.71 16.24 -0.76
C GLU A 155 13.37 15.88 -2.21
N GLN A 156 13.77 14.69 -2.68
CA GLN A 156 13.37 14.21 -4.01
C GLN A 156 11.85 14.10 -4.17
N LEU A 157 11.14 13.62 -3.14
CA LEU A 157 9.69 13.54 -3.17
C LEU A 157 9.03 14.92 -3.08
N ARG A 158 9.64 15.88 -2.36
CA ARG A 158 9.16 17.26 -2.28
C ARG A 158 9.15 17.94 -3.65
N GLU A 159 10.12 17.66 -4.52
CA GLU A 159 10.13 18.19 -5.89
C GLU A 159 8.93 17.72 -6.73
N VAL A 160 8.37 16.53 -6.43
CA VAL A 160 7.26 15.93 -7.19
C VAL A 160 5.90 16.24 -6.57
N TYR A 161 5.80 16.15 -5.25
CA TYR A 161 4.54 16.27 -4.51
C TYR A 161 4.32 17.65 -3.88
N GLY A 162 5.36 18.50 -3.84
CA GLY A 162 5.37 19.76 -3.13
C GLY A 162 5.40 19.59 -1.61
N ASP A 163 5.45 20.71 -0.90
CA ASP A 163 5.20 20.75 0.53
C ASP A 163 3.69 20.68 0.81
N GLY A 164 3.27 19.77 1.69
CA GLY A 164 1.87 19.68 2.10
C GLY A 164 1.47 18.31 2.67
N GLU A 165 0.18 18.20 2.97
CA GLU A 165 -0.41 17.03 3.64
C GLU A 165 -0.15 15.71 2.90
N ARG A 166 -0.09 15.73 1.57
CA ARG A 166 0.17 14.54 0.76
C ARG A 166 1.57 13.98 1.00
N LEU A 167 2.59 14.83 1.04
CA LEU A 167 3.97 14.41 1.29
C LEU A 167 4.10 13.89 2.73
N GLU A 168 3.55 14.62 3.70
CA GLU A 168 3.57 14.19 5.10
C GLU A 168 2.87 12.85 5.32
N LYS A 169 1.74 12.60 4.63
CA LYS A 169 1.05 11.31 4.66
C LYS A 169 1.91 10.19 4.07
N ILE A 170 2.62 10.44 2.96
CA ILE A 170 3.54 9.46 2.36
C ILE A 170 4.67 9.11 3.35
N ILE A 171 5.24 10.12 4.02
CA ILE A 171 6.33 9.94 4.98
C ILE A 171 5.83 9.13 6.19
N ALA A 172 4.70 9.53 6.77
CA ALA A 172 4.10 8.82 7.90
C ALA A 172 3.73 7.37 7.55
N ASP A 173 3.14 7.14 6.37
CA ASP A 173 2.80 5.79 5.91
C ASP A 173 4.04 4.91 5.75
N ALA A 174 5.13 5.47 5.24
CA ALA A 174 6.40 4.75 5.08
C ALA A 174 7.04 4.42 6.43
N GLU A 175 7.02 5.37 7.37
CA GLU A 175 7.50 5.18 8.73
C GLU A 175 6.71 4.10 9.47
N GLU A 176 5.37 4.18 9.47
CA GLU A 176 4.48 3.17 10.05
C GLU A 176 4.70 1.80 9.40
N PHE A 177 4.79 1.75 8.07
CA PHE A 177 5.07 0.50 7.35
C PHE A 177 6.40 -0.11 7.81
N LEU A 178 7.42 0.72 8.01
CA LEU A 178 8.73 0.26 8.43
C LEU A 178 8.74 -0.22 9.88
N VAL A 179 8.02 0.45 10.79
CA VAL A 179 7.84 -0.04 12.17
C VAL A 179 7.26 -1.46 12.17
N ILE A 180 6.27 -1.70 11.32
CA ILE A 180 5.59 -3.00 11.28
C ILE A 180 6.43 -4.06 10.54
N SER A 181 7.16 -3.65 9.49
CA SER A 181 7.85 -4.58 8.57
C SER A 181 9.36 -4.60 8.70
N GLY A 182 9.96 -3.82 9.61
CA GLY A 182 11.40 -3.61 9.74
C GLY A 182 12.21 -4.90 9.84
N LYS A 183 11.65 -5.90 10.53
CA LYS A 183 12.23 -7.25 10.63
C LYS A 183 12.40 -7.95 9.27
N ARG A 184 11.60 -7.63 8.25
CA ARG A 184 11.75 -8.12 6.86
C ARG A 184 12.94 -7.50 6.13
N TYR A 185 13.54 -6.43 6.65
CA TYR A 185 14.74 -5.82 6.10
C TYR A 185 16.04 -6.30 6.76
N ALA A 186 15.98 -7.01 7.88
CA ALA A 186 17.13 -7.44 8.69
C ALA A 186 18.09 -8.45 8.01
N TRP A 187 17.82 -8.90 6.78
CA TRP A 187 18.45 -10.06 6.13
C TRP A 187 19.49 -9.70 5.06
N LYS A 188 19.69 -8.41 4.74
CA LYS A 188 20.73 -8.01 3.78
C LYS A 188 22.07 -7.83 4.50
N GLU A 189 22.61 -8.87 5.13
CA GLU A 189 24.03 -8.82 5.53
C GLU A 189 24.88 -8.58 4.26
N LYS A 190 25.85 -7.66 4.34
CA LYS A 190 26.79 -7.44 3.24
C LYS A 190 27.69 -8.67 3.20
N ASP A 191 27.58 -9.50 2.15
CA ASP A 191 28.66 -10.42 1.82
C ASP A 191 29.94 -9.57 1.72
N ARG A 192 30.82 -9.74 2.70
CA ARG A 192 32.17 -9.17 2.68
C ARG A 192 32.94 -9.93 1.61
N SER A 193 32.85 -9.47 0.38
CA SER A 193 33.82 -9.78 -0.68
C SER A 193 34.94 -8.75 -0.65
#